data_AF-A0AA96GCE6-F1
#
_entry.id   AF-A0AA96GCE6-F1
#
_cell.length_a   1.000
_cell.length_b   1.000
_cell.length_c   1.000
_cell.angle_alpha   90.00
_cell.angle_beta   90.00
_cell.angle_gamma   90.00
#
_symmetry.space_group_name_H-M   'P 1'
#
loop_
_entity.id
_entity.type
_entity.pdbx_description
1 polymer ?
#
loop_
_entity_poly.entity_id
_entity_poly.type
_entity_poly.pdbx_seq_one_letter_code
_entity_poly.pdbx_strand_id
1 'polypeptide(L)'
;MNLAAAQAAVTGATSTGEAVQFWVLAVIAVGGALGMLLMRKAVHSALCLAATMLALAVCYMAQGAVFLGVVQIVVYTGAIMMLFLFVVMLVGVTTADSLKEQLKGQRFAAVLCGLGFGVLLIAGIANAKLDTFTGLAEANAEGNVQGLARLIFTRYVWAFEVTGALLITAAIGAMVLTHREHVNAPKTQRELAAQRVKDNIQLSPLPAPGVYARHNAVDIPALLPDGTVADSSVMETLRERGQVRDVSQEMLRRMAELEETTADWLGRPQSERPPVAGPRKQVEGGAAPGPRELEPVAPNNHAVPNGQDEEDAE
;
A
#
# COMPACT_ATOMS: atom_id res chain seq x y z
N MET A 1 -15.71 54.82 40.16
CA MET A 1 -14.99 53.70 39.53
C MET A 1 -15.81 52.45 39.78
N ASN A 2 -16.58 52.03 38.78
CA ASN A 2 -17.70 51.10 38.94
C ASN A 2 -17.21 49.65 39.07
N LEU A 3 -17.87 48.86 39.92
CA LEU A 3 -17.60 47.42 40.12
C LEU A 3 -17.50 46.61 38.81
N ALA A 4 -18.15 47.04 37.73
CA ALA A 4 -18.04 46.43 36.40
C ALA A 4 -16.62 46.53 35.79
N ALA A 5 -15.90 47.64 36.03
CA ALA A 5 -14.51 47.79 35.60
C ALA A 5 -13.54 46.94 36.43
N ALA A 6 -13.85 46.72 37.71
CA ALA A 6 -13.10 45.83 38.57
C ALA A 6 -13.33 44.34 38.23
N GLN A 7 -14.55 43.96 37.84
CA GLN A 7 -14.85 42.60 37.34
C GLN A 7 -14.20 42.33 35.97
N ALA A 8 -14.16 43.33 35.08
CA ALA A 8 -13.44 43.24 33.80
C ALA A 8 -11.92 43.05 33.99
N ALA A 9 -11.33 43.71 34.99
CA ALA A 9 -9.91 43.56 35.33
C ALA A 9 -9.58 42.16 35.91
N VAL A 10 -10.52 41.53 36.62
CA VAL A 10 -10.37 40.16 37.14
C VAL A 10 -10.60 39.10 36.05
N THR A 11 -11.43 39.37 35.04
CA THR A 11 -11.68 38.46 33.90
C THR A 11 -10.60 38.51 32.81
N GLY A 12 -9.75 39.52 32.80
CA GLY A 12 -8.60 39.62 31.88
C GLY A 12 -7.30 39.00 32.39
N ALA A 13 -7.26 38.52 33.64
CA ALA A 13 -6.05 37.92 34.21
C ALA A 13 -6.05 36.40 33.97
N THR A 14 -5.24 35.95 33.01
CA THR A 14 -4.96 34.51 32.84
C THR A 14 -4.40 33.97 34.16
N SER A 15 -5.03 32.92 34.69
CA SER A 15 -4.50 32.25 35.88
C SER A 15 -3.11 31.69 35.58
N THR A 16 -2.21 31.69 36.57
CA THR A 16 -0.87 31.07 36.42
C THR A 16 -0.99 29.62 35.93
N GLY A 17 -2.02 28.88 36.35
CA GLY A 17 -2.29 27.52 35.89
C GLY A 17 -2.65 27.44 34.39
N GLU A 18 -3.51 28.35 33.93
CA GLU A 18 -3.91 28.45 32.52
C GLU A 18 -2.73 28.86 31.64
N ALA A 19 -1.90 29.80 32.10
CA ALA A 19 -0.70 30.23 31.38
C ALA A 19 0.33 29.11 31.25
N VAL A 20 0.59 28.37 32.34
CA VAL A 20 1.50 27.21 32.32
C VAL A 20 0.97 26.13 31.39
N GLN A 21 -0.33 25.80 31.48
CA GLN A 21 -0.97 24.85 30.58
C GLN A 21 -0.83 25.27 29.12
N PHE A 22 -1.11 26.54 28.81
CA PHE A 22 -0.99 27.07 27.46
C PHE A 22 0.43 26.92 26.91
N TRP A 23 1.46 27.34 27.66
CA TRP A 23 2.84 27.27 27.19
C TRP A 23 3.32 25.84 27.00
N VAL A 24 2.94 24.91 27.88
CA VAL A 24 3.25 23.48 27.73
C VAL A 24 2.60 22.93 26.45
N LEU A 25 1.30 23.17 26.25
CA LEU A 25 0.58 22.69 25.08
C LEU A 25 1.07 23.36 23.79
N ALA A 26 1.41 24.64 23.83
CA ALA A 26 1.95 25.37 22.68
C ALA A 26 3.29 24.78 22.22
N VAL A 27 4.19 24.47 23.17
CA VAL A 27 5.46 23.81 22.85
C VAL A 27 5.24 22.42 22.27
N ILE A 28 4.30 21.64 22.82
CA ILE A 28 3.94 20.32 22.27
C ILE A 28 3.35 20.46 20.86
N ALA A 29 2.44 21.40 20.64
CA ALA A 29 1.78 21.62 19.36
C ALA A 29 2.77 22.05 18.27
N VAL A 30 3.60 23.05 18.55
CA VAL A 30 4.63 23.56 17.63
C VAL A 30 5.73 22.52 17.43
N GLY A 31 6.18 21.86 18.49
CA GLY A 31 7.16 20.78 18.42
C GLY A 31 6.67 19.60 17.58
N GLY A 32 5.39 19.23 17.71
CA GLY A 32 4.74 18.21 16.87
C GLY A 32 4.61 18.65 15.41
N ALA A 33 4.27 19.92 15.16
CA ALA A 33 4.16 20.47 13.81
C ALA A 33 5.53 20.56 13.10
N LEU A 34 6.59 20.90 13.83
CA LEU A 34 7.96 20.81 13.31
C LEU A 34 8.38 19.35 13.13
N GLY A 35 8.04 18.48 14.09
CA GLY A 35 8.30 17.04 14.03
C GLY A 35 7.70 16.41 12.78
N MET A 36 6.44 16.69 12.44
CA MET A 36 5.82 16.12 11.24
C MET A 36 6.56 16.50 9.94
N LEU A 37 7.16 17.70 9.88
CA LEU A 37 7.90 18.16 8.71
C LEU A 37 9.32 17.56 8.63
N LEU A 38 9.97 17.38 9.78
CA LEU A 38 11.36 16.94 9.86
C LEU A 38 11.52 15.41 9.85
N MET A 39 10.47 14.66 10.21
CA MET A 39 10.51 13.20 10.31
C MET A 39 10.52 12.53 8.94
N ARG A 40 11.57 11.71 8.69
CA ARG A 40 11.74 10.98 7.42
C ARG A 40 10.77 9.81 7.26
N LYS A 41 10.36 9.18 8.36
CA LYS A 41 9.43 8.06 8.35
C LYS A 41 8.01 8.59 8.43
N ALA A 42 7.19 8.28 7.43
CA ALA A 42 5.83 8.79 7.31
C ALA A 42 4.93 8.45 8.52
N VAL A 43 5.11 7.26 9.12
CA VAL A 43 4.42 6.87 10.37
C VAL A 43 4.77 7.81 11.53
N HIS A 44 6.05 8.19 11.68
CA HIS A 44 6.47 9.07 12.77
C HIS A 44 5.96 10.50 12.54
N SER A 45 5.96 10.95 11.28
CA SER A 45 5.39 12.23 10.89
C SER A 45 3.90 12.32 11.25
N ALA A 46 3.14 11.27 10.95
CA ALA A 46 1.72 11.18 11.27
C ALA A 46 1.45 11.16 12.79
N LEU A 47 2.26 10.43 13.57
CA LEU A 47 2.16 10.46 15.04
C LEU A 47 2.46 11.86 15.63
N CYS A 48 3.44 12.58 15.07
CA CYS A 48 3.73 13.96 15.47
C CYS A 48 2.53 14.89 15.18
N LEU A 49 1.89 14.75 14.01
CA LEU A 49 0.69 15.51 13.68
C LEU A 49 -0.48 15.16 14.61
N ALA A 50 -0.64 13.88 14.99
CA ALA A 50 -1.66 13.45 15.95
C ALA A 50 -1.47 14.12 17.32
N ALA A 51 -0.22 14.22 17.80
CA ALA A 51 0.11 14.92 19.03
C ALA A 51 -0.26 16.42 18.95
N THR A 52 0.00 17.08 17.82
CA THR A 52 -0.41 18.47 17.59
C THR A 52 -1.92 18.65 17.62
N MET A 53 -2.67 17.77 16.94
CA MET A 53 -4.13 17.83 16.91
C MET A 53 -4.76 17.62 18.30
N LEU A 54 -4.19 16.72 19.10
CA LEU A 54 -4.60 16.51 20.49
C LEU A 54 -4.27 17.72 21.37
N ALA A 55 -3.08 18.31 21.24
CA ALA A 55 -2.71 19.51 21.98
C ALA A 55 -3.66 20.69 21.65
N LEU A 56 -4.01 20.87 20.37
CA LEU A 56 -5.00 21.86 19.94
C LEU A 56 -6.40 21.59 20.51
N ALA A 57 -6.82 20.32 20.59
CA ALA A 57 -8.10 19.98 21.20
C ALA A 57 -8.17 20.39 22.68
N VAL A 58 -7.09 20.17 23.43
CA VAL A 58 -6.99 20.61 24.83
C VAL A 58 -6.97 22.14 24.90
N CYS A 59 -6.29 22.83 23.99
CA CYS A 59 -6.34 24.30 23.90
C CYS A 59 -7.77 24.81 23.62
N TYR A 60 -8.54 24.15 22.75
CA TYR A 60 -9.94 24.52 22.50
C TYR A 60 -10.81 24.36 23.74
N MET A 61 -10.66 23.24 24.46
CA MET A 61 -11.39 23.03 25.71
C MET A 61 -11.00 24.08 26.77
N ALA A 62 -9.71 24.41 26.88
CA ALA A 62 -9.22 25.43 27.80
C ALA A 62 -9.76 26.84 27.48
N GLN A 63 -10.00 27.15 26.20
CA GLN A 63 -10.58 28.42 25.75
C GLN A 63 -12.12 28.45 25.83
N GLY A 64 -12.76 27.42 26.39
CA GLY A 64 -14.22 27.34 26.54
C GLY A 64 -14.95 26.80 25.31
N ALA A 65 -14.25 26.30 24.30
CA ALA A 65 -14.84 25.68 23.10
C ALA A 65 -14.88 24.15 23.24
N VAL A 66 -15.64 23.66 24.23
CA VAL A 66 -15.62 22.24 24.61
C VAL A 66 -16.15 21.31 23.51
N PHE A 67 -17.25 21.67 22.84
CA PHE A 67 -17.77 20.86 21.73
C PHE A 67 -16.75 20.74 20.60
N LEU A 68 -16.13 21.87 20.21
CA LEU A 68 -15.12 21.90 19.15
C LEU A 68 -13.89 21.07 19.53
N GLY A 69 -13.46 21.12 20.80
CA GLY A 69 -12.39 20.26 21.31
C GLY A 69 -12.72 18.77 21.24
N VAL A 70 -13.94 18.37 21.59
CA VAL A 70 -14.39 16.97 21.47
C VAL A 70 -14.44 16.54 20.00
N VAL A 71 -15.00 17.36 19.11
CA VAL A 71 -15.01 17.09 17.66
C VAL A 71 -13.60 16.97 17.11
N GLN A 72 -12.65 17.79 17.59
CA GLN A 72 -11.24 17.70 17.22
C GLN A 72 -10.64 16.33 17.56
N ILE A 73 -10.96 15.78 18.74
CA ILE A 73 -10.48 14.45 19.15
C ILE A 73 -11.14 13.35 18.32
N VAL A 74 -12.47 13.37 18.18
CA VAL A 74 -13.22 12.28 17.53
C VAL A 74 -13.01 12.26 16.02
N VAL A 75 -13.08 13.42 15.36
CA VAL A 75 -13.06 13.51 13.89
C VAL A 75 -11.64 13.66 13.36
N TYR A 76 -10.88 14.66 13.82
CA TYR A 76 -9.55 14.92 13.28
C TYR A 76 -8.52 13.90 13.78
N THR A 77 -8.37 13.75 15.10
CA THR A 77 -7.41 12.81 15.69
C THR A 77 -7.90 11.36 15.62
N GLY A 78 -9.21 11.13 15.68
CA GLY A 78 -9.81 9.80 15.58
C GLY A 78 -9.91 9.33 14.14
N ALA A 79 -10.91 9.81 13.39
CA ALA A 79 -11.22 9.28 12.06
C ALA A 79 -10.16 9.65 10.99
N ILE A 80 -9.87 10.93 10.82
CA ILE A 80 -9.02 11.42 9.71
C ILE A 80 -7.58 10.95 9.88
N MET A 81 -7.02 11.11 11.08
CA MET A 81 -5.65 10.68 11.36
C MET A 81 -5.49 9.17 11.24
N MET A 82 -6.42 8.36 11.74
CA MET A 82 -6.34 6.90 11.60
C MET A 82 -6.44 6.46 10.13
N LEU A 83 -7.30 7.10 9.34
CA LEU A 83 -7.36 6.88 7.89
C LEU A 83 -6.01 7.21 7.22
N PHE A 84 -5.43 8.37 7.57
CA PHE A 84 -4.13 8.77 7.02
C PHE A 84 -3.02 7.78 7.40
N LEU A 85 -2.94 7.39 8.67
CA LEU A 85 -1.98 6.39 9.16
C LEU A 85 -2.15 5.05 8.44
N PHE A 86 -3.39 4.60 8.25
CA PHE A 86 -3.70 3.38 7.53
C PHE A 86 -3.23 3.43 6.08
N VAL A 87 -3.54 4.53 5.36
CA VAL A 87 -3.14 4.71 3.95
C VAL A 87 -1.62 4.75 3.81
N VAL A 88 -0.94 5.55 4.65
CA VAL A 88 0.52 5.65 4.64
C VAL A 88 1.19 4.31 4.93
N MET A 89 0.61 3.51 5.83
CA MET A 89 1.12 2.18 6.16
C MET A 89 0.85 1.18 5.03
N LEU A 90 -0.32 1.21 4.40
CA LEU A 90 -0.68 0.32 3.27
C LEU A 90 0.21 0.60 2.06
N VAL A 91 0.45 1.86 1.72
CA VAL A 91 1.31 2.26 0.60
C VAL A 91 2.77 1.86 0.83
N GLY A 92 3.17 1.56 2.07
CA GLY A 92 4.49 1.01 2.37
C GLY A 92 5.62 1.93 1.92
N VAL A 93 5.61 3.18 2.39
CA VAL A 93 6.58 4.22 1.98
C VAL A 93 7.98 3.91 2.54
N THR A 94 8.75 3.04 1.86
CA THR A 94 10.14 2.70 2.21
C THR A 94 11.18 3.30 1.27
N THR A 95 10.80 4.28 0.46
CA THR A 95 11.76 5.00 -0.39
C THR A 95 11.96 6.39 0.17
N ALA A 96 13.05 6.56 0.92
CA ALA A 96 13.68 7.86 1.08
C ALA A 96 14.14 8.27 -0.31
N ASP A 97 13.26 8.96 -1.03
CA ASP A 97 13.59 9.53 -2.32
C ASP A 97 14.89 10.31 -2.16
N SER A 98 15.84 10.02 -3.03
CA SER A 98 17.12 10.71 -3.04
C SER A 98 16.83 12.21 -3.05
N LEU A 99 17.40 12.96 -2.10
CA LEU A 99 17.33 14.42 -2.03
C LEU A 99 18.10 15.08 -3.20
N LYS A 100 17.98 14.53 -4.41
CA LYS A 100 18.41 15.17 -5.64
C LYS A 100 17.39 16.25 -5.95
N GLU A 101 17.78 17.44 -5.52
CA GLU A 101 17.13 18.69 -5.82
C GLU A 101 17.04 18.84 -7.35
N GLN A 102 15.86 18.62 -7.93
CA GLN A 102 15.66 18.76 -9.38
C GLN A 102 15.88 20.21 -9.84
N LEU A 103 15.66 21.18 -8.94
CA LEU A 103 15.84 22.60 -9.17
C LEU A 103 16.77 23.19 -8.09
N LYS A 104 18.04 23.47 -8.46
CA LYS A 104 19.05 24.01 -7.54
C LYS A 104 18.54 25.26 -6.82
N GLY A 105 18.50 25.22 -5.49
CA GLY A 105 18.09 26.35 -4.65
C GLY A 105 16.62 26.36 -4.22
N GLN A 106 15.80 25.39 -4.65
CA GLN A 106 14.38 25.31 -4.28
C GLN A 106 14.18 25.22 -2.77
N ARG A 107 14.96 24.42 -2.04
CA ARG A 107 14.84 24.28 -0.58
C ARG A 107 15.19 25.58 0.13
N PHE A 108 16.21 26.29 -0.32
CA PHE A 108 16.56 27.60 0.25
C PHE A 108 15.44 28.61 0.01
N ALA A 109 14.90 28.68 -1.21
CA ALA A 109 13.77 29.53 -1.53
C ALA A 109 12.52 29.16 -0.70
N ALA A 110 12.20 27.87 -0.55
CA ALA A 110 11.07 27.40 0.25
C ALA A 110 11.21 27.76 1.74
N VAL A 111 12.41 27.61 2.30
CA VAL A 111 12.69 28.02 3.70
C VAL A 111 12.57 29.53 3.84
N LEU A 112 13.13 30.31 2.90
CA LEU A 112 13.07 31.77 2.94
C LEU A 112 11.63 32.27 2.81
N CYS A 113 10.85 31.72 1.88
CA CYS A 113 9.44 32.05 1.71
C CYS A 113 8.61 31.65 2.95
N GLY A 114 8.84 30.45 3.50
CA GLY A 114 8.14 30.00 4.70
C GLY A 114 8.43 30.88 5.91
N LEU A 115 9.69 31.24 6.12
CA LEU A 115 10.10 32.11 7.22
C LEU A 115 9.63 33.55 7.02
N GLY A 116 9.71 34.08 5.79
CA GLY A 116 9.18 35.38 5.44
C GLY A 116 7.67 35.49 5.64
N PHE A 117 6.92 34.46 5.22
CA PHE A 117 5.48 34.38 5.47
C PHE A 117 5.15 34.31 6.97
N GLY A 118 5.90 33.51 7.73
CA GLY A 118 5.75 33.43 9.19
C GLY A 118 5.99 34.76 9.89
N VAL A 119 7.06 35.47 9.54
CA VAL A 119 7.36 36.82 10.07
C VAL A 119 6.26 37.80 9.69
N LEU A 120 5.77 37.78 8.45
CA LEU A 120 4.69 38.66 8.01
C LEU A 120 3.40 38.41 8.81
N LEU A 121 3.03 37.15 9.05
CA LEU A 121 1.87 36.82 9.88
C LEU A 121 2.05 37.28 11.33
N ILE A 122 3.21 37.02 11.93
CA ILE A 122 3.50 37.47 13.30
C ILE A 122 3.43 39.00 13.40
N ALA A 123 4.03 39.71 12.43
CA ALA A 123 3.98 41.16 12.38
C ALA A 123 2.55 41.67 12.20
N GLY A 124 1.74 41.03 11.33
CA GLY A 124 0.34 41.36 11.12
C GLY A 124 -0.49 41.21 12.40
N ILE A 125 -0.30 40.10 13.12
CA ILE A 125 -0.98 39.84 14.41
C ILE A 125 -0.50 40.82 15.48
N ALA A 126 0.81 41.10 15.57
CA ALA A 126 1.38 42.01 16.56
C ALA A 126 0.94 43.47 16.35
N ASN A 127 0.67 43.88 15.11
CA ASN A 127 0.15 45.20 14.78
C ASN A 127 -1.37 45.30 14.86
N ALA A 128 -2.09 44.17 14.98
CA ALA A 128 -3.53 44.18 15.15
C ALA A 128 -3.89 44.72 16.54
N LYS A 129 -4.53 45.88 16.58
CA LYS A 129 -5.08 46.43 17.82
C LYS A 129 -6.43 45.78 18.10
N LEU A 130 -6.45 44.87 19.05
CA LEU A 130 -7.67 44.33 19.61
C LEU A 130 -8.04 45.19 20.82
N ASP A 131 -8.99 46.10 20.62
CA ASP A 131 -9.40 47.06 21.66
C ASP A 131 -10.22 46.39 22.79
N THR A 132 -10.80 45.23 22.55
CA THR A 132 -11.60 44.48 23.54
C THR A 132 -11.41 42.96 23.42
N PHE A 133 -11.18 42.30 24.56
CA PHE A 133 -11.24 40.84 24.65
C PHE A 133 -12.70 40.42 24.86
N THR A 134 -13.34 39.92 23.80
CA THR A 134 -14.67 39.33 23.89
C THR A 134 -14.48 37.82 24.03
N GLY A 135 -14.50 37.31 25.26
CA GLY A 135 -14.38 35.87 25.53
C GLY A 135 -15.61 35.08 25.05
N LEU A 136 -15.60 33.75 25.24
CA LEU A 136 -16.72 32.88 24.84
C LEU A 136 -17.87 32.82 25.87
N ALA A 137 -17.78 33.53 27.00
CA ALA A 137 -18.75 33.40 28.10
C ALA A 137 -20.18 33.74 27.67
N GLU A 138 -20.37 34.85 26.96
CA GLU A 138 -21.68 35.26 26.44
C GLU A 138 -22.19 34.28 25.37
N ALA A 139 -21.32 33.89 24.44
CA ALA A 139 -21.65 32.93 23.38
C ALA A 139 -22.03 31.54 23.93
N ASN A 140 -21.50 31.18 25.10
CA ASN A 140 -21.75 29.91 25.77
C ASN A 140 -22.89 29.95 26.81
N ALA A 141 -23.58 31.08 26.98
CA ALA A 141 -24.58 31.24 28.04
C ALA A 141 -25.74 30.22 27.95
N GLU A 142 -26.17 29.86 26.73
CA GLU A 142 -27.21 28.85 26.48
C GLU A 142 -26.65 27.42 26.35
N GLY A 143 -25.33 27.24 26.52
CA GLY A 143 -24.60 26.00 26.28
C GLY A 143 -23.90 25.96 24.91
N ASN A 144 -22.69 25.41 24.88
CA ASN A 144 -21.82 25.43 23.69
C ASN A 144 -22.39 24.65 22.51
N VAL A 145 -23.05 23.51 22.77
CA VAL A 145 -23.67 22.66 21.74
C VAL A 145 -24.96 23.29 21.21
N GLN A 146 -25.82 23.76 22.13
CA GLN A 146 -27.11 24.35 21.82
C GLN A 146 -26.96 25.64 21.02
N GLY A 147 -26.05 26.52 21.43
CA GLY A 147 -25.74 27.76 20.72
C GLY A 147 -25.22 27.49 19.30
N LEU A 148 -24.32 26.51 19.13
CA LEU A 148 -23.82 26.13 17.82
C LEU A 148 -24.91 25.51 16.94
N ALA A 149 -25.73 24.60 17.49
CA ALA A 149 -26.84 23.99 16.78
C ALA A 149 -27.83 25.05 16.27
N ARG A 150 -28.19 26.03 17.12
CA ARG A 150 -29.05 27.16 16.73
C ARG A 150 -28.43 27.92 15.56
N LEU A 151 -27.13 28.23 15.60
CA LEU A 151 -26.45 28.90 14.49
C LEU A 151 -26.47 28.08 13.19
N ILE A 152 -26.14 26.79 13.28
CA ILE A 152 -26.08 25.87 12.14
C ILE A 152 -27.46 25.73 11.47
N PHE A 153 -28.52 25.53 12.25
CA PHE A 153 -29.85 25.26 11.72
C PHE A 153 -30.69 26.51 11.42
N THR A 154 -30.24 27.71 11.79
CA THR A 154 -30.95 28.96 11.46
C THR A 154 -30.18 29.83 10.47
N ARG A 155 -28.99 30.30 10.85
CA ARG A 155 -28.19 31.23 10.05
C ARG A 155 -27.36 30.53 8.97
N TYR A 156 -26.82 29.36 9.29
CA TYR A 156 -25.87 28.63 8.44
C TYR A 156 -26.46 27.39 7.78
N VAL A 157 -27.79 27.32 7.62
CA VAL A 157 -28.48 26.15 7.05
C VAL A 157 -27.96 25.80 5.65
N TRP A 158 -27.68 26.81 4.81
CA TRP A 158 -27.10 26.60 3.49
C TRP A 158 -25.67 26.05 3.54
N ALA A 159 -24.85 26.53 4.47
CA ALA A 159 -23.50 26.01 4.64
C ALA A 159 -23.53 24.55 5.13
N PHE A 160 -24.47 24.21 6.02
CA PHE A 160 -24.71 22.84 6.45
C PHE A 160 -25.11 21.94 5.29
N GLU A 161 -26.09 22.35 4.49
CA GLU A 161 -26.60 21.55 3.36
C GLU A 161 -25.53 21.32 2.29
N VAL A 162 -24.78 22.37 1.93
CA VAL A 162 -23.67 22.27 0.96
C VAL A 162 -22.56 21.39 1.49
N THR A 163 -22.25 21.44 2.79
CA THR A 163 -21.27 20.55 3.40
C THR A 163 -21.76 19.10 3.40
N GLY A 164 -23.06 18.86 3.63
CA GLY A 164 -23.67 17.53 3.50
C GLY A 164 -23.54 16.97 2.08
N ALA A 165 -23.89 17.77 1.07
CA ALA A 165 -23.73 17.41 -0.33
C ALA A 165 -22.25 17.13 -0.70
N LEU A 166 -21.31 17.92 -0.15
CA LEU A 166 -19.88 17.70 -0.30
C LEU A 166 -19.44 16.34 0.27
N LEU A 167 -19.92 15.96 1.46
CA LEU A 167 -19.58 14.69 2.09
C LEU A 167 -20.13 13.49 1.30
N ILE A 168 -21.37 13.57 0.79
CA ILE A 168 -21.96 12.55 -0.07
C ILE A 168 -21.14 12.41 -1.36
N THR A 169 -20.81 13.54 -1.99
CA THR A 169 -20.01 13.58 -3.22
C THR A 169 -18.62 13.01 -3.00
N ALA A 170 -17.97 13.34 -1.88
CA ALA A 170 -16.66 12.79 -1.52
C ALA A 170 -16.71 11.27 -1.31
N ALA A 171 -17.75 10.75 -0.65
CA ALA A 171 -17.94 9.32 -0.44
C ALA A 171 -18.16 8.58 -1.77
N ILE A 172 -19.03 9.10 -2.64
CA ILE A 172 -19.24 8.54 -3.99
C ILE A 172 -17.95 8.62 -4.81
N GLY A 173 -17.25 9.76 -4.78
CA GLY A 173 -15.99 9.94 -5.50
C GLY A 173 -14.91 8.96 -5.05
N ALA A 174 -14.77 8.73 -3.74
CA ALA A 174 -13.85 7.73 -3.20
C ALA A 174 -14.25 6.31 -3.61
N MET A 175 -15.54 5.96 -3.59
CA MET A 175 -16.03 4.66 -4.04
C MET A 175 -15.71 4.43 -5.52
N VAL A 176 -16.05 5.38 -6.39
CA VAL A 176 -15.79 5.27 -7.84
C VAL A 176 -14.30 5.19 -8.14
N LEU A 177 -13.46 5.97 -7.43
CA LEU A 177 -12.00 5.96 -7.64
C LEU A 177 -11.34 4.65 -7.19
N THR A 178 -11.88 4.01 -6.15
CA THR A 178 -11.37 2.74 -5.62
C THR A 178 -12.00 1.52 -6.28
N HIS A 179 -13.10 1.70 -7.03
CA HIS A 179 -13.75 0.63 -7.76
C HIS A 179 -12.87 0.17 -8.93
N ARG A 180 -12.21 -0.97 -8.74
CA ARG A 180 -11.39 -1.59 -9.78
C ARG A 180 -12.27 -2.52 -10.60
N GLU A 181 -12.76 -2.05 -11.73
CA GLU A 181 -13.53 -2.88 -12.64
C GLU A 181 -12.60 -3.94 -13.25
N HIS A 182 -12.96 -5.22 -13.08
CA HIS A 182 -12.30 -6.31 -13.77
C HIS A 182 -12.79 -6.30 -15.23
N VAL A 183 -12.12 -5.48 -16.06
CA VAL A 183 -12.45 -5.28 -17.49
C VAL A 183 -12.44 -6.60 -18.29
N ASN A 184 -11.79 -7.63 -17.78
CA ASN A 184 -11.83 -8.97 -18.34
C ASN A 184 -12.40 -9.93 -17.30
N ALA A 185 -13.42 -10.69 -17.70
CA ALA A 185 -13.79 -11.90 -16.96
C ALA A 185 -12.54 -12.80 -16.85
N PRO A 186 -12.31 -13.44 -15.69
CA PRO A 186 -11.22 -14.39 -15.57
C PRO A 186 -11.42 -15.48 -16.63
N LYS A 187 -10.40 -15.66 -17.49
CA LYS A 187 -10.45 -16.66 -18.57
C LYS A 187 -10.79 -18.02 -18.00
N THR A 188 -11.73 -18.70 -18.62
CA THR A 188 -12.12 -20.04 -18.20
C THR A 188 -10.97 -21.03 -18.45
N GLN A 189 -10.95 -22.17 -17.74
CA GLN A 189 -9.93 -23.21 -17.95
C GLN A 189 -9.90 -23.69 -19.41
N ARG A 190 -11.07 -23.73 -20.07
CA ARG A 190 -11.21 -24.08 -21.49
C ARG A 190 -10.56 -23.03 -22.41
N GLU A 191 -10.77 -21.75 -22.16
CA GLU A 191 -10.12 -20.67 -22.92
C GLU A 191 -8.61 -20.68 -22.75
N LEU A 192 -8.12 -20.90 -21.53
CA LEU A 192 -6.69 -21.03 -21.26
C LEU A 192 -6.09 -22.23 -21.99
N ALA A 193 -6.77 -23.38 -22.02
CA ALA A 193 -6.33 -24.54 -22.77
C ALA A 193 -6.31 -24.28 -24.28
N ALA A 194 -7.37 -23.68 -24.84
CA ALA A 194 -7.42 -23.31 -26.25
C ALA A 194 -6.34 -22.29 -26.64
N GLN A 195 -6.04 -21.36 -25.74
CA GLN A 195 -4.99 -20.38 -25.96
C GLN A 195 -3.59 -21.05 -25.96
N ARG A 196 -3.30 -21.98 -25.05
CA ARG A 196 -2.03 -22.75 -25.09
C ARG A 196 -1.85 -23.49 -26.41
N VAL A 197 -2.93 -24.05 -26.96
CA VAL A 197 -2.92 -24.71 -28.28
C VAL A 197 -2.61 -23.72 -29.39
N LYS A 198 -3.26 -22.55 -29.39
CA LYS A 198 -3.02 -21.50 -30.40
C LYS A 198 -1.61 -20.94 -30.34
N ASP A 199 -1.12 -20.68 -29.13
CA ASP A 199 0.19 -20.09 -28.89
C ASP A 199 1.33 -21.11 -29.08
N ASN A 200 0.99 -22.37 -29.37
CA ASN A 200 1.92 -23.51 -29.48
C ASN A 200 2.85 -23.65 -28.26
N ILE A 201 2.30 -23.30 -27.08
CA ILE A 201 2.99 -23.41 -25.78
C ILE A 201 2.66 -24.80 -25.19
N GLN A 202 3.59 -25.34 -24.39
CA GLN A 202 3.45 -26.60 -23.65
C GLN A 202 1.99 -26.91 -23.25
N LEU A 203 1.41 -27.93 -23.90
CA LEU A 203 0.00 -28.29 -23.77
C LEU A 203 -0.30 -29.03 -22.46
N SER A 204 0.67 -29.81 -21.99
CA SER A 204 0.58 -30.56 -20.74
C SER A 204 0.77 -29.65 -19.53
N PRO A 205 0.21 -29.99 -18.35
CA PRO A 205 0.63 -29.37 -17.11
C PRO A 205 2.14 -29.52 -16.91
N LEU A 206 2.74 -28.58 -16.19
CA LEU A 206 4.14 -28.64 -15.80
C LEU A 206 4.35 -29.86 -14.89
N PRO A 207 5.50 -30.56 -15.00
CA PRO A 207 5.82 -31.64 -14.09
C PRO A 207 5.92 -31.10 -12.67
N ALA A 208 5.35 -31.82 -11.71
CA ALA A 208 5.51 -31.49 -10.30
C ALA A 208 6.98 -31.64 -9.87
N PRO A 209 7.45 -30.88 -8.85
CA PRO A 209 8.77 -31.08 -8.26
C PRO A 209 9.04 -32.55 -7.92
N GLY A 210 10.29 -32.99 -8.10
CA GLY A 210 10.74 -34.32 -7.75
C GLY A 210 10.17 -35.48 -8.59
N VAL A 211 9.38 -35.22 -9.63
CA VAL A 211 8.96 -36.26 -10.59
C VAL A 211 10.20 -36.86 -11.26
N TYR A 212 10.33 -38.20 -11.25
CA TYR A 212 11.52 -38.96 -11.65
C TYR A 212 12.81 -38.70 -10.84
N ALA A 213 12.78 -37.81 -9.84
CA ALA A 213 13.87 -37.66 -8.89
C ALA A 213 13.77 -38.71 -7.76
N ARG A 214 14.85 -38.90 -7.00
CA ARG A 214 14.86 -39.84 -5.86
C ARG A 214 14.02 -39.38 -4.68
N HIS A 215 13.68 -38.09 -4.63
CA HIS A 215 12.93 -37.48 -3.52
C HIS A 215 11.91 -36.49 -4.08
N ASN A 216 10.69 -36.55 -3.55
CA ASN A 216 9.60 -35.63 -3.87
C ASN A 216 9.61 -34.48 -2.86
N ALA A 217 10.41 -33.45 -3.13
CA ALA A 217 10.48 -32.23 -2.32
C ALA A 217 10.34 -30.99 -3.21
N VAL A 218 9.82 -29.91 -2.63
CA VAL A 218 9.51 -28.67 -3.34
C VAL A 218 10.75 -27.93 -3.84
N ASP A 219 11.92 -28.21 -3.28
CA ASP A 219 13.23 -27.67 -3.65
C ASP A 219 14.03 -28.60 -4.58
N ILE A 220 13.40 -29.68 -5.07
CA ILE A 220 14.02 -30.67 -5.95
C ILE A 220 13.37 -30.60 -7.34
N PRO A 221 14.11 -30.27 -8.40
CA PRO A 221 13.56 -30.27 -9.76
C PRO A 221 13.18 -31.68 -10.19
N ALA A 222 12.13 -31.77 -10.99
CA ALA A 222 11.80 -32.97 -11.74
C ALA A 222 12.93 -33.29 -12.72
N LEU A 223 13.11 -34.59 -13.00
CA LEU A 223 14.03 -35.06 -14.02
C LEU A 223 13.26 -35.41 -15.29
N LEU A 224 13.82 -35.02 -16.44
CA LEU A 224 13.33 -35.44 -17.74
C LEU A 224 13.72 -36.91 -17.99
N PRO A 225 13.10 -37.58 -18.99
CA PRO A 225 13.43 -38.98 -19.31
C PRO A 225 14.90 -39.23 -19.68
N ASP A 226 15.63 -38.19 -20.04
CA ASP A 226 17.07 -38.20 -20.32
C ASP A 226 17.95 -37.98 -19.07
N GLY A 227 17.33 -37.70 -17.91
CA GLY A 227 18.01 -37.42 -16.65
C GLY A 227 18.45 -35.97 -16.46
N THR A 228 18.10 -35.06 -17.38
CA THR A 228 18.34 -33.62 -17.21
C THR A 228 17.28 -32.99 -16.31
N VAL A 229 17.57 -31.82 -15.73
CA VAL A 229 16.65 -31.13 -14.81
C VAL A 229 15.59 -30.34 -15.57
N ALA A 230 14.34 -30.48 -15.16
CA ALA A 230 13.25 -29.65 -15.65
C ALA A 230 13.10 -28.41 -14.74
N ASP A 231 13.79 -27.33 -15.07
CA ASP A 231 13.81 -26.10 -14.26
C ASP A 231 12.42 -25.45 -14.07
N SER A 232 11.48 -25.73 -14.97
CA SER A 232 10.11 -25.27 -14.90
C SER A 232 9.25 -26.01 -13.85
N SER A 233 9.77 -27.08 -13.26
CA SER A 233 9.08 -27.84 -12.20
C SER A 233 9.17 -27.19 -10.82
N VAL A 234 10.12 -26.26 -10.62
CA VAL A 234 10.40 -25.62 -9.33
C VAL A 234 10.01 -24.14 -9.37
N MET A 235 9.64 -23.58 -8.23
CA MET A 235 9.30 -22.16 -8.12
C MET A 235 10.51 -21.29 -8.48
N GLU A 236 10.30 -20.28 -9.33
CA GLU A 236 11.35 -19.35 -9.75
C GLU A 236 12.03 -18.64 -8.58
N THR A 237 11.26 -18.27 -7.55
CA THR A 237 11.80 -17.62 -6.35
C THR A 237 12.80 -18.48 -5.57
N LEU A 238 12.65 -19.81 -5.57
CA LEU A 238 13.60 -20.72 -4.94
C LEU A 238 14.88 -20.81 -5.78
N ARG A 239 14.74 -20.81 -7.10
CA ARG A 239 15.86 -20.84 -8.05
C ARG A 239 16.70 -19.58 -7.96
N GLU A 240 16.06 -18.40 -7.96
CA GLU A 240 16.73 -17.11 -7.83
C GLU A 240 17.48 -16.95 -6.49
N ARG A 241 16.97 -17.57 -5.42
CA ARG A 241 17.63 -17.57 -4.11
C ARG A 241 18.74 -18.63 -3.97
N GLY A 242 18.95 -19.47 -4.99
CA GLY A 242 19.91 -20.57 -4.92
C GLY A 242 19.53 -21.64 -3.89
N GLN A 243 18.24 -21.78 -3.57
CA GLN A 243 17.72 -22.73 -2.58
C GLN A 243 17.28 -24.07 -3.19
N VAL A 244 17.46 -24.24 -4.50
CA VAL A 244 17.14 -25.48 -5.22
C VAL A 244 18.30 -26.45 -5.05
N ARG A 245 18.00 -27.69 -4.67
CA ARG A 245 19.03 -28.74 -4.59
C ARG A 245 19.33 -29.25 -5.99
N ASP A 246 20.62 -29.30 -6.29
CA ASP A 246 21.09 -29.90 -7.53
C ASP A 246 20.95 -31.42 -7.44
N VAL A 247 20.17 -31.99 -8.37
CA VAL A 247 19.95 -33.43 -8.52
C VAL A 247 20.36 -33.93 -9.91
N SER A 248 21.18 -33.14 -10.62
CA SER A 248 21.76 -33.55 -11.89
C SER A 248 22.57 -34.85 -11.76
N GLN A 249 22.58 -35.64 -12.84
CA GLN A 249 23.39 -36.85 -12.95
C GLN A 249 24.87 -36.60 -12.61
N GLU A 250 25.39 -35.42 -12.97
CA GLU A 250 26.77 -35.02 -12.71
C GLU A 250 27.05 -34.86 -11.21
N MET A 251 26.20 -34.12 -10.49
CA MET A 251 26.36 -33.98 -9.04
C MET A 251 26.17 -35.32 -8.31
N LEU A 252 25.28 -36.18 -8.81
CA LEU A 252 25.10 -37.52 -8.26
C LEU A 252 26.35 -38.40 -8.45
N ARG A 253 27.01 -38.33 -9.61
CA ARG A 253 28.30 -39.01 -9.84
C ARG A 253 29.38 -38.47 -8.93
N ARG A 254 29.50 -37.15 -8.83
CA ARG A 254 30.47 -36.49 -7.96
C ARG A 254 30.27 -36.83 -6.48
N MET A 255 29.02 -36.94 -6.03
CA MET A 255 28.70 -37.41 -4.67
C MET A 255 29.09 -38.89 -4.48
N ALA A 256 28.83 -39.74 -5.48
CA ALA A 256 29.22 -41.15 -5.42
C ALA A 256 30.75 -41.33 -5.35
N GLU A 257 31.51 -40.56 -6.14
CA GLU A 257 32.98 -40.54 -6.10
C GLU A 257 33.52 -40.06 -4.74
N LEU A 258 32.89 -39.04 -4.16
CA LEU A 258 33.24 -38.55 -2.82
C LEU A 258 32.91 -39.58 -1.73
N GLU A 259 31.76 -40.27 -1.84
CA GLU A 259 31.40 -41.39 -0.95
C GLU A 259 32.43 -42.53 -1.05
N GLU A 260 32.84 -42.90 -2.27
CA GLU A 260 33.84 -43.95 -2.53
C GLU A 260 35.20 -43.57 -1.94
N THR A 261 35.67 -42.35 -2.21
CA THR A 261 36.92 -41.82 -1.64
C THR A 261 36.87 -41.86 -0.12
N THR A 262 35.76 -41.40 0.48
CA THR A 262 35.59 -41.37 1.94
C THR A 262 35.52 -42.78 2.53
N ALA A 263 34.89 -43.73 1.83
CA ALA A 263 34.78 -45.12 2.27
C ALA A 263 36.14 -45.82 2.31
N ASP A 264 37.01 -45.53 1.34
CA ASP A 264 38.38 -46.04 1.27
C ASP A 264 39.21 -45.54 2.47
N TRP A 265 39.14 -44.24 2.76
CA TRP A 265 39.80 -43.64 3.93
C TRP A 265 39.33 -44.21 5.28
N LEU A 266 38.04 -44.55 5.40
CA LEU A 266 37.44 -45.07 6.63
C LEU A 266 37.48 -46.61 6.73
N GLY A 267 38.03 -47.31 5.74
CA GLY A 267 38.07 -48.78 5.72
C GLY A 267 36.68 -49.44 5.70
N ARG A 268 35.67 -48.75 5.16
CA ARG A 268 34.29 -49.25 5.11
C ARG A 268 34.13 -50.16 3.88
N PRO A 269 33.50 -51.34 4.00
CA PRO A 269 33.27 -52.22 2.84
C PRO A 269 32.44 -51.50 1.76
N GLN A 270 32.87 -51.63 0.51
CA GLN A 270 32.20 -51.02 -0.64
C GLN A 270 30.75 -51.51 -0.73
N SER A 271 29.80 -50.59 -0.93
CA SER A 271 28.42 -50.99 -1.21
C SER A 271 28.28 -51.44 -2.65
N GLU A 272 27.89 -52.69 -2.89
CA GLU A 272 27.52 -53.21 -4.21
C GLU A 272 26.23 -52.52 -4.70
N ARG A 273 26.34 -51.31 -5.23
CA ARG A 273 25.24 -50.67 -5.96
C ARG A 273 25.34 -51.07 -7.43
N PRO A 274 24.26 -51.52 -8.07
CA PRO A 274 24.29 -51.76 -9.51
C PRO A 274 24.67 -50.45 -10.23
N PRO A 275 25.56 -50.50 -11.24
CA PRO A 275 25.98 -49.31 -11.96
C PRO A 275 24.75 -48.63 -12.54
N VAL A 276 24.61 -47.32 -12.31
CA VAL A 276 23.56 -46.52 -12.94
C VAL A 276 23.76 -46.67 -14.44
N ALA A 277 22.81 -47.31 -15.12
CA ALA A 277 22.86 -47.46 -16.56
C ALA A 277 23.11 -46.07 -17.16
N GLY A 278 24.19 -45.94 -17.94
CA GLY A 278 24.49 -44.71 -18.66
C GLY A 278 23.28 -44.22 -19.43
N PRO A 279 23.22 -42.94 -19.83
CA PRO A 279 22.08 -42.38 -20.55
C PRO A 279 21.69 -43.38 -21.65
N ARG A 280 20.44 -43.85 -21.63
CA ARG A 280 19.94 -44.64 -22.76
C ARG A 280 20.27 -43.80 -23.97
N LYS A 281 21.03 -44.38 -24.92
CA LYS A 281 21.31 -43.70 -26.20
C LYS A 281 20.02 -43.03 -26.60
N GLN A 282 20.10 -41.71 -26.83
CA GLN A 282 18.98 -40.95 -27.37
C GLN A 282 18.41 -41.84 -28.45
N VAL A 283 17.18 -42.32 -28.25
CA VAL A 283 16.52 -43.09 -29.30
C VAL A 283 16.61 -42.14 -30.48
N GLU A 284 17.36 -42.51 -31.51
CA GLU A 284 17.34 -41.80 -32.77
C GLU A 284 15.87 -41.82 -33.13
N GLY A 285 15.19 -40.71 -32.83
CA GLY A 285 13.85 -40.50 -33.29
C GLY A 285 14.00 -40.63 -34.78
N GLY A 286 13.47 -41.71 -35.35
CA GLY A 286 13.03 -41.68 -36.73
C GLY A 286 12.34 -40.33 -36.87
N ALA A 287 12.90 -39.49 -37.72
CA ALA A 287 12.67 -38.06 -37.76
C ALA A 287 11.20 -37.81 -37.43
N ALA A 288 10.93 -36.99 -36.39
CA ALA A 288 9.62 -36.37 -36.30
C ALA A 288 9.32 -35.89 -37.72
N PRO A 289 8.20 -36.31 -38.35
CA PRO A 289 7.93 -35.89 -39.71
C PRO A 289 8.07 -34.38 -39.68
N GLY A 290 8.99 -33.85 -40.49
CA GLY A 290 9.27 -32.42 -40.53
C GLY A 290 7.94 -31.68 -40.70
N PRO A 291 7.86 -30.40 -40.29
CA PRO A 291 6.66 -29.62 -40.53
C PRO A 291 6.26 -29.84 -41.98
N ARG A 292 5.15 -30.56 -42.21
CA ARG A 292 4.65 -30.73 -43.57
C ARG A 292 4.43 -29.31 -44.04
N GLU A 293 5.13 -28.94 -45.09
CA GLU A 293 4.82 -27.76 -45.86
C GLU A 293 3.32 -27.86 -46.13
N LEU A 294 2.55 -27.01 -45.46
CA LEU A 294 1.13 -26.91 -45.71
C LEU A 294 1.07 -26.40 -47.13
N GLU A 295 0.76 -27.29 -48.08
CA GLU A 295 0.35 -26.85 -49.41
C GLU A 295 -0.68 -25.73 -49.22
N PRO A 296 -0.56 -24.62 -49.96
CA PRO A 296 -1.50 -23.53 -49.85
C PRO A 296 -2.89 -24.12 -50.11
N VAL A 297 -3.70 -24.16 -49.05
CA VAL A 297 -5.10 -24.56 -49.15
C VAL A 297 -5.73 -23.59 -50.14
N ALA A 298 -6.08 -24.10 -51.32
CA ALA A 298 -6.84 -23.36 -52.30
C ALA A 298 -8.09 -22.79 -51.60
N PRO A 299 -8.48 -21.53 -51.88
CA PRO A 299 -9.64 -20.93 -51.25
C PRO A 299 -10.86 -21.77 -51.57
N ASN A 300 -11.34 -22.54 -50.59
CA ASN A 300 -12.52 -23.35 -50.78
C ASN A 300 -13.73 -22.41 -50.70
N ASN A 301 -14.28 -22.09 -51.87
CA ASN A 301 -15.58 -21.45 -52.04
C ASN A 301 -16.66 -22.43 -51.54
N HIS A 302 -16.86 -22.50 -50.22
CA HIS A 302 -18.11 -22.97 -49.67
C HIS A 302 -18.92 -21.77 -49.24
N ALA A 303 -19.96 -21.51 -50.03
CA ALA A 303 -21.05 -20.62 -49.71
C ALA A 303 -21.56 -20.92 -48.30
N VAL A 304 -21.68 -19.86 -47.50
CA VAL A 304 -22.40 -19.85 -46.24
C VAL A 304 -23.84 -20.31 -46.53
N PRO A 305 -24.34 -21.41 -45.94
CA PRO A 305 -25.77 -21.66 -45.95
C PRO A 305 -26.40 -20.64 -45.00
N ASN A 306 -27.28 -19.80 -45.54
CA ASN A 306 -28.17 -18.96 -44.74
C ASN A 306 -28.99 -19.88 -43.83
N GLY A 307 -28.77 -19.78 -42.52
CA GLY A 307 -29.71 -20.25 -41.51
C GLY A 307 -30.87 -19.27 -41.42
N GLN A 308 -31.84 -19.45 -42.31
CA GLN A 308 -33.24 -19.22 -41.97
C GLN A 308 -33.74 -20.52 -41.31
N ASP A 309 -34.77 -20.37 -40.47
CA ASP A 309 -35.53 -21.41 -39.77
C ASP A 309 -35.02 -21.71 -38.36
N GLU A 310 -35.55 -20.97 -37.38
CA GLU A 310 -36.24 -21.54 -36.21
C GLU A 310 -37.02 -20.41 -35.51
N GLU A 311 -38.17 -20.10 -36.12
CA GLU A 311 -39.36 -19.56 -35.46
C GLU A 311 -40.16 -20.78 -34.96
N ASP A 312 -40.77 -20.67 -33.77
CA ASP A 312 -41.81 -21.54 -33.19
C ASP A 312 -41.42 -22.91 -32.58
N ALA A 313 -41.26 -22.93 -31.25
CA ALA A 313 -41.97 -23.85 -30.34
C ALA A 313 -41.71 -23.54 -28.85
N GLU A 314 -42.76 -23.06 -28.17
CA GLU A 314 -43.09 -23.04 -26.72
C GLU A 314 -42.11 -22.43 -25.68
#